data_AF-A0A353R035-F1
#
_entry.id   AF-A0A353R035-F1
#
_cell.length_a   1.000
_cell.length_b   1.000
_cell.length_c   1.000
_cell.angle_alpha   90.00
_cell.angle_beta   90.00
_cell.angle_gamma   90.00
#
_symmetry.space_group_name_H-M   'P 1'
#
loop_
_entity.id
_entity.type
_entity.pdbx_description
1 polymer ?
#
loop_
_entity_poly.entity_id
_entity_poly.type
_entity_poly.pdbx_seq_one_letter_code
_entity_poly.pdbx_strand_id
1 'polypeptide(L)'
;MPLFSAGLNHTTAAVPVRERIAYAADDLPRALADLRRETQIEEAVLLSTCNRTELYFRADSLDPAIDWLSRDRHMPRAELERCLYQKTDSDAVQHLLRVAAGLDSMVVGEAQILGQLKQAYSTALAHGHVGHGLHRLFACGFATAKRVRTDTRIGAHPVSVASIAADVARRIFSDFDEHTALLVGAGQMISLCARHLHTQGIGRIIIANRSRCPPPT
;
A
#
# COMPACT_ATOMS: atom_id res chain seq x y z
N MET A 1 -25.54 -1.09 9.29
CA MET A 1 -24.13 -0.66 9.27
C MET A 1 -23.62 -0.58 7.83
N PRO A 2 -23.58 0.64 7.25
CA PRO A 2 -22.91 0.91 5.98
C PRO A 2 -21.43 0.50 6.00
N LEU A 3 -20.87 0.36 4.80
CA LEU A 3 -19.43 0.14 4.59
C LEU A 3 -18.75 1.49 4.35
N PHE A 4 -17.62 1.73 5.02
CA PHE A 4 -16.79 2.91 4.80
C PHE A 4 -15.39 2.53 4.33
N SER A 5 -14.82 3.36 3.48
CA SER A 5 -13.39 3.43 3.24
C SER A 5 -12.93 4.87 3.45
N ALA A 6 -11.99 5.07 4.36
CA ALA A 6 -11.43 6.38 4.67
C ALA A 6 -9.91 6.29 4.70
N GLY A 7 -9.25 7.24 4.04
CA GLY A 7 -7.79 7.21 3.98
C GLY A 7 -7.24 8.35 3.17
N LEU A 8 -5.92 8.33 3.02
CA LEU A 8 -5.20 9.23 2.13
C LEU A 8 -4.17 8.44 1.33
N ASN A 9 -3.81 9.00 0.18
CA ASN A 9 -2.89 8.36 -0.74
C ASN A 9 -1.98 9.42 -1.39
N HIS A 10 -1.16 8.96 -2.34
CA HIS A 10 -0.23 9.80 -3.10
C HIS A 10 -0.88 10.94 -3.91
N THR A 11 -2.19 10.91 -4.19
CA THR A 11 -2.88 11.99 -4.91
C THR A 11 -3.47 13.04 -3.97
N THR A 12 -3.81 12.67 -2.73
CA THR A 12 -4.43 13.59 -1.77
C THR A 12 -3.48 14.16 -0.73
N ALA A 13 -2.29 13.58 -0.55
CA ALA A 13 -1.34 13.98 0.48
C ALA A 13 0.12 13.90 0.02
N ALA A 14 0.90 14.92 0.40
CA ALA A 14 2.34 14.94 0.22
C ALA A 14 3.04 13.86 1.09
N VAL A 15 4.27 13.49 0.74
CA VAL A 15 5.07 12.47 1.46
C VAL A 15 5.12 12.71 2.98
N PRO A 16 5.42 13.92 3.50
CA PRO A 16 5.52 14.11 4.95
C PRO A 16 4.20 13.85 5.70
N VAL A 17 3.06 14.13 5.06
CA VAL A 17 1.75 13.85 5.63
C VAL A 17 1.48 12.34 5.64
N ARG A 18 1.83 11.63 4.56
CA ARG A 18 1.68 10.18 4.47
C ARG A 18 2.53 9.44 5.49
N GLU A 19 3.77 9.86 5.68
CA GLU A 19 4.67 9.27 6.68
C GLU A 19 4.14 9.44 8.11
N ARG A 20 3.56 10.60 8.43
CA ARG A 20 2.96 10.86 9.75
C ARG A 20 1.81 9.92 10.08
N ILE A 21 1.11 9.37 9.09
CA ILE A 21 -0.03 8.47 9.31
C ILE A 21 0.23 7.00 8.88
N ALA A 22 1.45 6.66 8.45
CA ALA A 22 1.81 5.32 8.02
C ALA A 22 2.10 4.37 9.19
N TYR A 23 1.58 3.15 9.15
CA TYR A 23 1.80 2.12 10.17
C TYR A 23 2.86 1.13 9.73
N ALA A 24 3.73 0.71 10.65
CA ALA A 24 4.53 -0.48 10.42
C ALA A 24 3.62 -1.73 10.51
N ALA A 25 4.02 -2.82 9.85
CA ALA A 25 3.23 -4.06 9.83
C ALA A 25 2.99 -4.60 11.26
N ASP A 26 3.99 -4.49 12.13
CA ASP A 26 3.94 -4.97 13.52
C ASP A 26 3.02 -4.11 14.41
N ASP A 27 2.70 -2.88 13.99
CA ASP A 27 1.80 -1.98 14.71
C ASP A 27 0.32 -2.20 14.36
N LEU A 28 0.03 -2.85 13.23
CA LEU A 28 -1.35 -3.04 12.74
C LEU A 28 -2.26 -3.77 13.75
N PRO A 29 -1.82 -4.85 14.43
CA PRO A 29 -2.65 -5.51 15.43
C PRO A 29 -3.03 -4.59 16.59
N ARG A 30 -2.07 -3.83 17.12
CA ARG A 30 -2.30 -2.85 18.20
C ARG A 30 -3.29 -1.79 17.74
N ALA A 31 -3.07 -1.21 16.57
CA ALA A 31 -3.91 -0.16 16.03
C ALA A 31 -5.38 -0.62 15.85
N LEU A 32 -5.59 -1.82 15.30
CA LEU A 32 -6.94 -2.38 15.15
C LEU A 32 -7.62 -2.66 16.50
N ALA A 33 -6.86 -3.15 17.49
CA ALA A 33 -7.38 -3.39 18.83
C ALA A 33 -7.80 -2.07 19.52
N ASP A 34 -6.97 -1.04 19.43
CA ASP A 34 -7.25 0.30 19.96
C ASP A 34 -8.47 0.92 19.25
N LEU A 35 -8.56 0.79 17.92
CA LEU A 35 -9.71 1.25 17.14
C LEU A 35 -11.01 0.63 17.65
N ARG A 36 -11.08 -0.70 17.76
CA ARG A 36 -12.27 -1.40 18.24
C ARG A 36 -12.64 -0.97 19.66
N ARG A 37 -11.66 -0.91 20.56
CA ARG A 37 -11.89 -0.53 21.97
C ARG A 37 -12.51 0.86 22.09
N GLU A 38 -12.04 1.81 21.31
CA GLU A 38 -12.40 3.22 21.46
C GLU A 38 -13.61 3.66 20.63
N THR A 39 -13.91 2.94 19.56
CA THR A 39 -14.98 3.31 18.61
C THR A 39 -16.12 2.29 18.54
N GLN A 40 -15.96 1.11 19.14
CA GLN A 40 -16.88 -0.03 19.04
C GLN A 40 -17.06 -0.54 17.59
N ILE A 41 -16.11 -0.22 16.70
CA ILE A 41 -16.07 -0.75 15.33
C ILE A 41 -15.53 -2.18 15.38
N GLU A 42 -16.41 -3.15 15.18
CA GLU A 42 -16.09 -4.58 15.24
C GLU A 42 -15.34 -5.09 13.98
N GLU A 43 -15.75 -4.62 12.80
CA GLU A 43 -15.15 -5.02 11.53
C GLU A 43 -14.28 -3.89 10.96
N ALA A 44 -12.96 -4.08 10.91
CA ALA A 44 -12.01 -3.13 10.32
C ALA A 44 -10.78 -3.81 9.71
N VAL A 45 -10.30 -3.29 8.57
CA VAL A 45 -9.01 -3.62 7.97
C VAL A 45 -8.23 -2.33 7.73
N LEU A 46 -6.99 -2.28 8.22
CA LEU A 46 -6.07 -1.15 8.05
C LEU A 46 -4.98 -1.53 7.03
N LEU A 47 -5.00 -0.88 5.88
CA LEU A 47 -3.97 -0.97 4.86
C LEU A 47 -3.01 0.20 5.03
N SER A 48 -1.73 -0.07 5.26
CA SER A 48 -0.70 0.96 5.22
C SER A 48 0.45 0.54 4.30
N THR A 49 0.77 1.42 3.37
CA THR A 49 1.86 1.26 2.39
C THR A 49 2.61 2.58 2.29
N CYS A 50 3.70 2.62 1.52
CA CYS A 50 4.38 3.90 1.21
C CYS A 50 3.48 4.89 0.46
N ASN A 51 2.40 4.40 -0.18
CA ASN A 51 1.57 5.18 -1.07
C ASN A 51 0.17 5.48 -0.56
N ARG A 52 -0.28 4.81 0.49
CA ARG A 52 -1.60 5.02 1.10
C ARG A 52 -1.65 4.52 2.54
N THR A 53 -2.51 5.14 3.33
CA THR A 53 -3.04 4.54 4.55
C THR A 53 -4.56 4.64 4.49
N GLU A 54 -5.23 3.49 4.61
CA GLU A 54 -6.67 3.35 4.43
C GLU A 54 -7.28 2.42 5.48
N LEU A 55 -8.41 2.83 6.03
CA LEU A 55 -9.30 2.02 6.84
C LEU A 55 -10.50 1.57 6.00
N TYR A 56 -10.81 0.29 6.06
CA TYR A 56 -12.04 -0.31 5.54
C TYR A 56 -12.82 -0.88 6.70
N PHE A 57 -14.02 -0.38 6.97
CA PHE A 57 -14.75 -0.76 8.17
C PHE A 57 -16.26 -0.65 8.00
N ARG A 58 -17.00 -1.28 8.91
CA ARG A 58 -18.46 -1.15 8.99
C ARG A 58 -18.83 -0.46 10.29
N ALA A 59 -19.60 0.62 10.20
CA ALA A 59 -20.03 1.44 11.32
C ALA A 59 -21.35 2.15 10.98
N ASP A 60 -21.95 2.83 11.95
CA ASP A 60 -23.11 3.70 11.67
C ASP A 60 -22.68 5.10 11.20
N SER A 61 -21.46 5.53 11.55
CA SER A 61 -20.85 6.76 11.07
C SER A 61 -19.35 6.62 10.91
N LEU A 62 -18.77 7.55 10.15
CA LEU A 62 -17.34 7.58 9.82
C LEU A 62 -16.52 8.35 10.88
N ASP A 63 -17.17 9.25 11.64
CA ASP A 63 -16.53 10.16 12.58
C ASP A 63 -15.69 9.48 13.67
N PRO A 64 -16.17 8.41 14.35
CA PRO A 64 -15.37 7.76 15.39
C PRO A 64 -14.03 7.23 14.88
N ALA A 65 -14.00 6.72 13.65
CA ALA A 65 -12.77 6.24 13.02
C ALA A 65 -11.80 7.38 12.68
N ILE A 66 -12.32 8.53 12.20
CA ILE A 66 -11.49 9.73 11.95
C ILE A 66 -10.94 10.29 13.26
N ASP A 67 -11.77 10.40 14.30
CA ASP A 67 -11.35 10.90 15.61
C ASP A 67 -10.29 10.00 16.24
N TRP A 68 -10.45 8.69 16.10
CA TRP A 68 -9.43 7.72 16.50
C TRP A 68 -8.13 7.91 15.73
N LEU A 69 -8.19 7.99 14.39
CA LEU A 69 -7.00 8.16 13.55
C LEU A 69 -6.26 9.47 13.87
N SER A 70 -7.01 10.54 14.13
CA SER A 70 -6.49 11.85 14.55
C SER A 70 -5.70 11.74 15.86
N ARG A 71 -6.24 11.02 16.85
CA ARG A 71 -5.57 10.82 18.14
C ARG A 71 -4.37 9.89 18.04
N ASP A 72 -4.51 8.70 17.44
CA ASP A 72 -3.42 7.72 17.35
C ASP A 72 -2.22 8.29 16.55
N ARG A 73 -2.48 9.07 15.50
CA ARG A 73 -1.43 9.66 14.65
C ARG A 73 -1.00 11.07 15.05
N HIS A 74 -1.55 11.61 16.14
CA HIS A 74 -1.22 12.95 16.64
C HIS A 74 -1.33 14.01 15.53
N MET A 75 -2.39 13.92 14.74
CA MET A 75 -2.66 14.79 13.60
C MET A 75 -4.02 15.45 13.81
N PRO A 76 -4.12 16.79 13.88
CA PRO A 76 -5.39 17.47 14.08
C PRO A 76 -6.43 17.01 13.05
N ARG A 77 -7.66 16.76 13.51
CA ARG A 77 -8.76 16.30 12.65
C ARG A 77 -8.96 17.19 11.41
N ALA A 78 -8.92 18.50 11.60
CA ALA A 78 -9.04 19.46 10.49
C ALA A 78 -7.88 19.38 9.47
N GLU A 79 -6.69 18.94 9.88
CA GLU A 79 -5.56 18.69 8.99
C GLU A 79 -5.76 17.38 8.21
N LEU A 80 -6.23 16.33 8.90
CA LEU A 80 -6.60 15.04 8.29
C LEU A 80 -7.69 15.20 7.23
N GLU A 81 -8.79 15.86 7.57
CA GLU A 81 -9.97 16.02 6.68
C GLU A 81 -9.64 16.75 5.37
N ARG A 82 -8.61 17.60 5.34
CA ARG A 82 -8.14 18.27 4.11
C ARG A 82 -7.49 17.31 3.12
N CYS A 83 -7.00 16.17 3.58
CA CYS A 83 -6.28 15.18 2.78
C CYS A 83 -6.99 13.83 2.69
N LEU A 84 -8.00 13.58 3.54
CA LEU A 84 -8.78 12.35 3.55
C LEU A 84 -9.75 12.32 2.37
N TYR A 85 -9.76 11.21 1.64
CA TYR A 85 -10.95 10.80 0.90
C TYR A 85 -11.80 9.88 1.76
N GLN A 86 -13.10 9.98 1.54
CA GLN A 86 -14.12 9.18 2.21
C GLN A 86 -15.01 8.57 1.14
N LYS A 87 -15.30 7.29 1.29
CA LYS A 87 -16.13 6.51 0.38
C LYS A 87 -17.09 5.67 1.21
N THR A 88 -18.32 5.54 0.72
CA THR A 88 -19.40 4.83 1.43
C THR A 88 -20.05 3.82 0.50
N ASP A 89 -20.37 2.64 1.03
CA ASP A 89 -21.05 1.54 0.36
C ASP A 89 -20.45 1.24 -1.02
N SER A 90 -21.21 1.42 -2.10
CA SER A 90 -20.79 1.12 -3.47
C SER A 90 -19.47 1.80 -3.86
N ASP A 91 -19.25 3.03 -3.40
CA ASP A 91 -18.02 3.77 -3.67
C ASP A 91 -16.82 3.15 -2.94
N ALA A 92 -17.02 2.67 -1.71
CA ALA A 92 -15.99 1.97 -0.93
C ALA A 92 -15.65 0.61 -1.56
N VAL A 93 -16.66 -0.11 -2.06
CA VAL A 93 -16.47 -1.36 -2.82
C VAL A 93 -15.67 -1.08 -4.09
N GLN A 94 -16.10 -0.12 -4.91
CA GLN A 94 -15.41 0.22 -6.15
C GLN A 94 -13.96 0.64 -5.89
N HIS A 95 -13.74 1.45 -4.85
CA HIS A 95 -12.41 1.85 -4.42
C HIS A 95 -11.52 0.64 -4.10
N LEU A 96 -11.97 -0.26 -3.22
CA LEU A 96 -11.21 -1.47 -2.89
C LEU A 96 -10.89 -2.31 -4.13
N LEU A 97 -11.85 -2.50 -5.04
CA LEU A 97 -11.65 -3.26 -6.28
C LEU A 97 -10.55 -2.63 -7.15
N ARG A 98 -10.54 -1.30 -7.27
CA ARG A 98 -9.52 -0.56 -8.01
C ARG A 98 -8.15 -0.65 -7.35
N VAL A 99 -8.08 -0.53 -6.02
CA VAL A 99 -6.84 -0.68 -5.24
C VAL A 99 -6.28 -2.10 -5.40
N ALA A 100 -7.11 -3.12 -5.20
CA ALA A 100 -6.72 -4.53 -5.33
C ALA A 100 -6.23 -4.86 -6.76
N ALA A 101 -6.87 -4.30 -7.78
CA ALA A 101 -6.47 -4.46 -9.18
C ALA A 101 -5.23 -3.62 -9.57
N GLY A 102 -4.71 -2.78 -8.68
CA GLY A 102 -3.58 -1.88 -8.96
C GLY A 102 -3.93 -0.70 -9.87
N LEU A 103 -5.21 -0.43 -10.10
CA LEU A 103 -5.71 0.67 -10.95
C LEU A 103 -5.63 2.04 -10.28
N ASP A 104 -5.57 2.05 -8.95
CA ASP A 104 -5.47 3.27 -8.13
C ASP A 104 -4.05 3.45 -7.55
N SER A 105 -3.04 2.80 -8.12
CA SER A 105 -1.65 2.89 -7.63
C SER A 105 -0.86 3.96 -8.39
N MET A 106 0.15 4.55 -7.73
CA MET A 106 1.08 5.50 -8.36
C MET A 106 1.69 4.93 -9.65
N VAL A 107 1.91 3.61 -9.65
CA VAL A 107 2.25 2.84 -10.83
C VAL A 107 1.09 1.91 -11.14
N VAL A 108 0.36 2.21 -12.21
CA VAL A 108 -0.83 1.43 -12.60
C VAL A 108 -0.42 0.00 -12.96
N GLY A 109 -1.10 -0.98 -12.34
CA GLY A 109 -0.84 -2.39 -12.55
C GLY A 109 0.32 -2.97 -11.71
N GLU A 110 0.86 -2.19 -10.77
CA GLU A 110 1.91 -2.65 -9.86
C GLU A 110 1.44 -3.86 -9.04
N ALA A 111 2.28 -4.89 -8.97
CA ALA A 111 1.84 -6.17 -8.45
C ALA A 111 1.82 -6.25 -6.91
N GLN A 112 2.53 -5.33 -6.25
CA GLN A 112 2.84 -5.37 -4.83
C GLN A 112 1.64 -4.97 -3.96
N ILE A 113 0.84 -3.99 -4.40
CA ILE A 113 -0.34 -3.53 -3.66
C ILE A 113 -1.32 -4.65 -3.31
N LEU A 114 -1.54 -5.61 -4.22
CA LEU A 114 -2.40 -6.78 -3.96
C LEU A 114 -1.83 -7.65 -2.82
N GLY A 115 -0.51 -7.81 -2.78
CA GLY A 115 0.17 -8.55 -1.71
C GLY A 115 0.05 -7.84 -0.36
N GLN A 116 0.25 -6.52 -0.35
CA GLN A 116 0.09 -5.69 0.85
C GLN A 116 -1.36 -5.70 1.36
N LEU A 117 -2.34 -5.62 0.46
CA LEU A 117 -3.75 -5.72 0.80
C LEU A 117 -4.12 -7.09 1.39
N LYS A 118 -3.58 -8.18 0.84
CA LYS A 118 -3.74 -9.52 1.42
C LYS A 118 -3.12 -9.61 2.80
N GLN A 119 -1.94 -9.04 3.02
CA GLN A 119 -1.30 -9.04 4.33
C GLN A 119 -2.10 -8.25 5.37
N ALA A 120 -2.60 -7.07 5.01
CA ALA A 120 -3.46 -6.25 5.88
C ALA A 120 -4.74 -7.02 6.24
N TYR A 121 -5.41 -7.62 5.25
CA TYR A 121 -6.57 -8.46 5.46
C TYR A 121 -6.28 -9.67 6.37
N SER A 122 -5.21 -10.41 6.11
CA SER A 122 -4.82 -11.58 6.92
C SER A 122 -4.50 -11.19 8.36
N THR A 123 -3.87 -10.03 8.57
CA THR A 123 -3.56 -9.50 9.90
C THR A 123 -4.86 -9.17 10.65
N ALA A 124 -5.79 -8.47 10.02
CA ALA A 124 -7.09 -8.16 10.61
C ALA A 124 -7.91 -9.42 10.92
N LEU A 125 -7.91 -10.39 10.00
CA LEU A 125 -8.61 -11.66 10.16
C LEU A 125 -8.06 -12.47 11.35
N ALA A 126 -6.73 -12.58 11.46
CA ALA A 126 -6.08 -13.32 12.54
C ALA A 126 -6.37 -12.75 13.94
N HIS A 127 -6.69 -11.46 14.02
CA HIS A 127 -7.01 -10.76 15.27
C HIS A 127 -8.52 -10.55 15.47
N GLY A 128 -9.36 -11.18 14.65
CA GLY A 128 -10.82 -11.14 14.81
C GLY A 128 -11.49 -9.83 14.42
N HIS A 129 -10.85 -9.01 13.59
CA HIS A 129 -11.40 -7.73 13.09
C HIS A 129 -12.09 -7.86 11.72
N VAL A 130 -12.31 -9.08 11.24
CA VAL A 130 -12.97 -9.34 9.95
C VAL A 130 -14.20 -10.20 10.19
N GLY A 131 -15.38 -9.60 10.04
CA GLY A 131 -16.66 -10.31 10.02
C GLY A 131 -17.08 -10.71 8.60
N HIS A 132 -18.30 -11.22 8.48
CA HIS A 132 -18.81 -11.74 7.20
C HIS A 132 -18.85 -10.67 6.09
N GLY A 133 -19.13 -9.41 6.46
CA GLY A 133 -19.21 -8.29 5.50
C GLY A 133 -17.87 -8.01 4.85
N LEU A 134 -16.85 -7.70 5.66
CA LEU A 134 -15.51 -7.44 5.15
C LEU A 134 -14.89 -8.70 4.52
N HIS A 135 -15.14 -9.89 5.05
CA HIS A 135 -14.66 -11.14 4.45
C HIS A 135 -15.10 -11.27 2.98
N ARG A 136 -16.40 -11.11 2.72
CA ARG A 136 -16.96 -11.20 1.36
C ARG A 136 -16.43 -10.10 0.45
N LEU A 137 -16.29 -8.88 0.97
CA LEU A 137 -15.75 -7.74 0.25
C LEU A 137 -14.31 -7.99 -0.22
N PHE A 138 -13.41 -8.39 0.68
CA PHE A 138 -12.01 -8.65 0.35
C PHE A 138 -11.84 -9.86 -0.56
N ALA A 139 -12.63 -10.92 -0.36
CA ALA A 139 -12.66 -12.07 -1.26
C ALA A 139 -13.05 -11.67 -2.70
N CYS A 140 -14.08 -10.83 -2.85
CA CYS A 140 -14.47 -10.26 -4.13
C CYS A 140 -13.36 -9.36 -4.72
N GLY A 141 -12.69 -8.57 -3.87
CA GLY A 141 -11.49 -7.81 -4.18
C GLY A 141 -10.40 -8.64 -4.83
N PHE A 142 -9.99 -9.72 -4.17
CA PHE A 142 -8.92 -10.60 -4.65
C PHE A 142 -9.31 -11.36 -5.91
N ALA A 143 -10.54 -11.83 -6.02
CA ALA A 143 -11.04 -12.49 -7.22
C ALA A 143 -11.07 -11.52 -8.42
N THR A 144 -11.47 -10.28 -8.20
CA THR A 144 -11.50 -9.24 -9.23
C THR A 144 -10.10 -8.86 -9.68
N ALA A 145 -9.16 -8.66 -8.74
CA ALA A 145 -7.76 -8.40 -9.06
C ALA A 145 -7.14 -9.53 -9.89
N LYS A 146 -7.48 -10.80 -9.58
CA LYS A 146 -7.06 -11.96 -10.37
C LYS A 146 -7.61 -11.88 -11.80
N ARG A 147 -8.92 -11.63 -11.97
CA ARG A 147 -9.54 -11.48 -13.30
C ARG A 147 -8.94 -10.34 -14.10
N VAL A 148 -8.73 -9.17 -13.50
CA VAL A 148 -8.10 -8.03 -14.19
C VAL A 148 -6.71 -8.40 -14.72
N ARG A 149 -5.90 -9.15 -13.96
CA ARG A 149 -4.58 -9.59 -14.44
C ARG A 149 -4.64 -10.67 -15.51
N THR A 150 -5.60 -11.58 -15.44
CA THR A 150 -5.73 -12.67 -16.41
C THR A 150 -6.34 -12.18 -17.72
N ASP A 151 -7.39 -11.36 -17.63
CA ASP A 151 -8.26 -11.01 -18.75
C ASP A 151 -7.85 -9.69 -19.42
N THR A 152 -6.85 -8.98 -18.86
CA THR A 152 -6.36 -7.70 -19.41
C THR A 152 -4.83 -7.67 -19.45
N ARG A 153 -4.26 -6.65 -20.11
CA ARG A 153 -2.81 -6.40 -20.11
C ARG A 153 -2.30 -5.70 -18.85
N ILE A 154 -3.17 -5.37 -17.89
CA ILE A 154 -2.79 -4.71 -16.64
C ILE A 154 -1.94 -5.68 -15.81
N GLY A 155 -0.69 -5.30 -15.53
CA GLY A 155 0.28 -6.14 -14.84
C GLY A 155 0.99 -7.16 -15.74
N ALA A 156 0.77 -7.15 -17.07
CA ALA A 156 1.49 -8.00 -18.02
C ALA A 156 2.98 -7.63 -18.11
N HIS A 157 3.32 -6.37 -17.83
CA HIS A 157 4.68 -5.93 -17.61
C HIS A 157 4.80 -5.44 -16.16
N PRO A 158 5.77 -5.94 -15.37
CA PRO A 158 5.99 -5.48 -14.01
C PRO A 158 6.61 -4.08 -14.02
N VAL A 159 5.78 -3.07 -14.29
CA VAL A 159 6.16 -1.68 -14.04
C VAL A 159 6.09 -1.49 -12.53
N SER A 160 7.20 -1.06 -11.96
CA SER A 160 7.36 -0.81 -10.53
C SER A 160 7.99 0.56 -10.34
N VAL A 161 7.89 1.12 -9.14
CA VAL A 161 8.62 2.35 -8.81
C VAL A 161 10.13 2.16 -9.03
N ALA A 162 10.65 0.96 -8.72
CA ALA A 162 12.04 0.61 -8.93
C ALA A 162 12.46 0.59 -10.41
N SER A 163 11.61 0.07 -11.31
CA SER A 163 11.88 0.06 -12.75
C SER A 163 11.83 1.46 -13.34
N ILE A 164 10.83 2.26 -12.94
CA ILE A 164 10.70 3.66 -13.37
C ILE A 164 11.91 4.47 -12.91
N ALA A 165 12.36 4.27 -11.66
CA ALA A 165 13.55 4.94 -11.16
C ALA A 165 14.80 4.62 -11.99
N ALA A 166 14.96 3.36 -12.40
CA ALA A 166 16.04 2.94 -13.30
C ALA A 166 15.91 3.59 -14.69
N ASP A 167 14.71 3.57 -15.30
CA ASP A 167 14.44 4.23 -16.58
C ASP A 167 14.75 5.73 -16.54
N VAL A 168 14.39 6.40 -15.44
CA VAL A 168 14.69 7.82 -15.21
C VAL A 168 16.19 8.03 -15.09
N ALA A 169 16.90 7.20 -14.31
CA ALA A 169 18.35 7.28 -14.18
C ALA A 169 19.05 7.13 -15.55
N ARG A 170 18.64 6.18 -16.39
CA ARG A 170 19.22 5.98 -17.73
C ARG A 170 19.05 7.17 -18.66
N ARG A 171 17.98 7.96 -18.49
CA ARG A 171 17.73 9.19 -19.26
C ARG A 171 18.57 10.37 -18.79
N ILE A 172 18.93 10.39 -17.50
CA ILE A 172 19.69 11.48 -16.89
C ILE A 172 21.19 11.29 -17.12
N PHE A 173 21.68 10.05 -17.00
CA PHE A 173 23.10 9.74 -17.09
C PHE A 173 23.44 9.11 -18.46
N SER A 174 24.27 9.82 -19.25
CA SER A 174 24.95 9.25 -20.43
C SER A 174 25.97 8.19 -20.00
N ASP A 175 26.44 7.36 -20.94
CA ASP A 175 27.54 6.40 -20.69
C ASP A 175 27.31 5.54 -19.43
N PHE A 176 26.10 4.99 -19.33
CA PHE A 176 25.60 4.30 -18.13
C PHE A 176 26.44 3.08 -17.75
N ASP A 177 27.13 2.49 -18.73
CA ASP A 177 28.11 1.41 -18.58
C ASP A 177 29.40 1.84 -17.87
N GLU A 178 29.68 3.14 -17.75
CA GLU A 178 30.78 3.68 -16.95
C GLU A 178 30.36 4.03 -15.51
N HIS A 179 29.05 4.00 -15.22
CA HIS A 179 28.52 4.42 -13.93
C HIS A 179 28.43 3.28 -12.91
N THR A 180 28.54 3.63 -11.63
CA THR A 180 28.33 2.72 -10.50
C THR A 180 27.05 3.10 -9.75
N ALA A 181 26.12 2.16 -9.64
CA ALA A 181 24.91 2.30 -8.82
C ALA A 181 25.14 1.75 -7.41
N LEU A 182 24.84 2.56 -6.39
CA LEU A 182 24.77 2.12 -5.00
C LEU A 182 23.31 1.90 -4.58
N LEU A 183 22.98 0.66 -4.22
CA LEU A 183 21.67 0.27 -3.73
C LEU A 183 21.76 0.02 -2.21
N VAL A 184 20.91 0.71 -1.44
CA VAL A 184 20.89 0.60 0.03
C VAL A 184 19.68 -0.24 0.47
N GLY A 185 19.95 -1.39 1.07
CA GLY A 185 19.01 -2.43 1.49
C GLY A 185 19.17 -3.72 0.69
N ALA A 186 18.45 -4.78 1.07
CA ALA A 186 18.37 -6.05 0.32
C ALA A 186 16.92 -6.59 0.23
N GLY A 187 15.95 -5.68 0.24
CA GLY A 187 14.53 -6.03 0.10
C GLY A 187 14.11 -6.24 -1.35
N GLN A 188 12.87 -6.70 -1.54
CA GLN A 188 12.28 -6.98 -2.86
C GLN A 188 12.41 -5.81 -3.85
N MET A 189 12.23 -4.58 -3.39
CA MET A 189 12.39 -3.35 -4.20
C MET A 189 13.83 -3.15 -4.70
N ILE A 190 14.83 -3.46 -3.86
CA ILE A 190 16.24 -3.35 -4.26
C ILE A 190 16.59 -4.40 -5.29
N SER A 191 16.14 -5.65 -5.10
CA SER A 191 16.34 -6.72 -6.08
C SER A 191 15.72 -6.39 -7.43
N LEU A 192 14.53 -5.77 -7.43
CA LEU A 192 13.85 -5.35 -8.65
C LEU A 192 14.57 -4.19 -9.34
N CYS A 193 15.07 -3.21 -8.57
CA CYS A 193 15.85 -2.09 -9.10
C CYS A 193 17.18 -2.58 -9.71
N ALA A 194 17.90 -3.46 -9.01
CA ALA A 194 19.15 -4.05 -9.48
C ALA A 194 18.97 -4.77 -10.83
N ARG A 195 17.90 -5.56 -10.96
CA ARG A 195 17.56 -6.24 -12.22
C ARG A 195 17.35 -5.25 -13.36
N HIS A 196 16.59 -4.17 -13.13
CA HIS A 196 16.33 -3.18 -14.18
C HIS A 196 17.59 -2.40 -14.58
N LEU A 197 18.39 -1.95 -13.60
CA LEU A 197 19.66 -1.27 -13.87
C LEU A 197 20.62 -2.17 -14.66
N HIS A 198 20.70 -3.45 -14.30
CA HIS A 198 21.49 -4.44 -15.03
C HIS A 198 20.99 -4.62 -16.47
N THR A 199 19.67 -4.79 -16.69
CA THR A 199 19.10 -4.91 -18.04
C THR A 199 19.32 -3.65 -18.90
N GLN A 200 19.45 -2.48 -18.28
CA GLN A 200 19.74 -1.21 -18.95
C GLN A 200 21.24 -0.95 -19.20
N GLY A 201 22.11 -1.86 -18.75
CA GLY A 201 23.55 -1.81 -19.01
C GLY A 201 24.33 -0.91 -18.05
N ILE A 202 23.93 -0.80 -16.78
CA ILE A 202 24.78 -0.14 -15.76
C ILE A 202 26.13 -0.87 -15.65
N GLY A 203 27.23 -0.13 -15.49
CA GLY A 203 28.57 -0.72 -15.39
C GLY A 203 28.77 -1.58 -14.15
N ARG A 204 28.47 -1.01 -12.97
CA ARG A 204 28.67 -1.68 -11.68
C ARG A 204 27.51 -1.44 -10.73
N ILE A 205 27.15 -2.47 -9.97
CA ILE A 205 26.16 -2.37 -8.88
C ILE A 205 26.84 -2.72 -7.56
N ILE A 206 26.68 -1.87 -6.56
CA ILE A 206 27.10 -2.08 -5.17
C ILE A 206 25.84 -2.15 -4.31
N ILE A 207 25.73 -3.19 -3.46
CA ILE A 207 24.60 -3.34 -2.54
C ILE A 207 25.12 -3.21 -1.11
N ALA A 208 24.59 -2.24 -0.37
CA ALA A 208 24.86 -2.03 1.04
C ALA A 208 23.63 -2.41 1.86
N ASN A 209 23.73 -3.39 2.77
CA ASN A 209 22.60 -3.83 3.59
C ASN A 209 23.00 -3.96 5.07
N ARG A 210 22.02 -3.75 5.97
CA ARG A 210 22.23 -3.86 7.43
C ARG A 210 22.57 -5.28 7.88
N SER A 211 22.15 -6.28 7.12
CA SER A 211 22.39 -7.71 7.36
C SER A 211 23.08 -8.32 6.13
N ARG A 212 23.84 -9.41 6.32
CA ARG A 212 24.49 -10.09 5.18
C ARG A 212 23.41 -10.53 4.18
N CYS A 213 23.66 -10.26 2.89
CA CYS A 213 22.77 -10.69 1.81
C CYS A 213 22.73 -12.22 1.79
N PRO A 214 21.56 -12.87 1.85
CA PRO A 214 21.48 -14.31 1.60
C PRO A 214 21.95 -14.60 0.16
N PRO A 215 22.61 -15.74 -0.08
CA PRO A 215 23.07 -16.10 -1.42
C PRO A 215 21.89 -16.19 -2.40
N PRO A 216 22.08 -15.87 -3.68
CA PRO A 216 21.03 -16.00 -4.68
C PRO A 216 20.60 -17.47 -4.79
N THR A 217 19.30 -17.73 -4.67
CA THR A 217 18.66 -19.01 -5.04
C THR A 217 18.43 -19.08 -6.54
#